data_AF-A0A537WG21-F1
#
_entry.id   AF-A0A537WG21-F1
#
_cell.length_a   1.000
_cell.length_b   1.000
_cell.length_c   1.000
_cell.angle_alpha   90.00
_cell.angle_beta   90.00
_cell.angle_gamma   90.00
#
_symmetry.space_group_name_H-M   'P 1'
#
loop_
_entity.id
_entity.type
_entity.pdbx_description
1 polymer ?
#
loop_
_entity_poly.entity_id
_entity_poly.type
_entity_poly.pdbx_seq_one_letter_code
_entity_poly.pdbx_strand_id
1 'polypeptide(L)'
;MPIQTRYLFSAAMSVRSDKEALFNEVYDKEHVPALLAVPGVIAVARFKSEPVTMMIGGERKTIVIESEPAYNALYEVENPAVLVSDAWAKAVEEGRWAEHVRPYTTNRRHVMYRRIS
;
A
#
# COMPACT_ATOMS: atom_id res chain seq x y z
N MET A 1 -0.78 2.02 15.99
CA MET A 1 0.67 1.99 16.25
C MET A 1 1.24 3.36 15.90
N PRO A 2 2.06 3.98 16.75
CA PRO A 2 2.77 5.20 16.36
C PRO A 2 3.74 4.85 15.22
N ILE A 3 3.81 5.70 14.19
CA ILE A 3 4.84 5.61 13.14
C ILE A 3 6.19 5.86 13.82
N GLN A 4 7.06 4.85 13.85
CA GLN A 4 8.33 4.85 14.57
C GLN A 4 9.48 5.41 13.73
N THR A 5 9.48 5.14 12.43
CA THR A 5 10.53 5.54 11.50
C THR A 5 10.29 6.93 10.90
N ARG A 6 11.28 7.38 10.12
CA ARG A 6 11.20 8.61 9.35
C ARG A 6 10.61 8.43 7.95
N TYR A 7 10.28 7.21 7.52
CA TYR A 7 9.87 6.97 6.14
C TYR A 7 8.61 6.11 6.05
N LEU A 8 7.68 6.58 5.24
CA LEU A 8 6.46 5.87 4.89
C LEU A 8 6.42 5.69 3.38
N PHE A 9 6.37 4.46 2.92
CA PHE A 9 6.14 4.13 1.52
C PHE A 9 4.67 3.78 1.31
N SER A 10 4.04 4.36 0.30
CA SER A 10 2.65 4.15 -0.09
C SER A 10 2.62 3.47 -1.45
N ALA A 11 1.95 2.32 -1.53
CA ALA A 11 1.65 1.62 -2.77
C ALA A 11 0.14 1.51 -2.96
N ALA A 12 -0.40 2.30 -3.88
CA ALA A 12 -1.82 2.39 -4.15
C ALA A 12 -2.16 1.88 -5.55
N MET A 13 -3.33 1.26 -5.71
CA MET A 13 -3.82 0.76 -7.00
C MET A 13 -5.33 0.52 -6.99
N SER A 14 -5.92 0.58 -8.18
CA SER A 14 -7.23 0.01 -8.44
C SER A 14 -7.08 -1.42 -8.96
N VAL A 15 -8.09 -2.26 -8.74
CA VAL A 15 -8.07 -3.68 -9.11
C VAL A 15 -9.31 -3.98 -9.94
N ARG A 16 -9.18 -4.80 -10.99
CA ARG A 16 -10.33 -5.29 -11.75
C ARG A 16 -11.29 -6.04 -10.82
N SER A 17 -12.60 -5.76 -10.93
CA SER A 17 -13.61 -6.24 -9.96
C SER A 17 -13.66 -7.77 -9.79
N ASP A 18 -13.52 -8.53 -10.87
CA ASP A 18 -13.47 -10.01 -10.86
C ASP A 18 -12.18 -10.59 -10.26
N LYS A 19 -11.18 -9.74 -9.95
CA LYS A 19 -9.90 -10.12 -9.35
C LYS A 19 -9.75 -9.61 -7.92
N GLU A 20 -10.72 -8.86 -7.39
CA GLU A 20 -10.63 -8.24 -6.07
C GLU A 20 -10.49 -9.27 -4.93
N ALA A 21 -11.24 -10.39 -4.99
CA ALA A 21 -11.14 -11.45 -4.00
C ALA A 21 -9.76 -12.12 -3.99
N LEU A 22 -9.24 -12.46 -5.19
CA LEU A 22 -7.90 -13.02 -5.34
C LEU A 22 -6.81 -12.04 -4.90
N PHE A 23 -6.95 -10.77 -5.27
CA PHE A 23 -6.05 -9.70 -4.83
C PHE A 23 -5.98 -9.66 -3.32
N ASN A 24 -7.12 -9.61 -2.62
CA ASN A 24 -7.14 -9.54 -1.16
C ASN A 24 -6.52 -10.78 -0.50
N GLU A 25 -6.87 -11.98 -0.98
CA GLU A 25 -6.30 -13.23 -0.48
C GLU A 25 -4.78 -13.27 -0.64
N VAL A 26 -4.26 -13.00 -1.84
CA VAL A 26 -2.81 -13.04 -2.13
C VAL A 26 -2.07 -11.96 -1.32
N TYR A 27 -2.65 -10.77 -1.18
CA TYR A 27 -2.04 -9.70 -0.42
C TYR A 27 -1.89 -10.09 1.06
N ASP A 28 -2.93 -10.67 1.67
CA ASP A 28 -2.95 -11.01 3.10
C ASP A 28 -2.12 -12.24 3.43
N LYS A 29 -2.15 -13.26 2.56
CA LYS A 29 -1.53 -14.56 2.85
C LYS A 29 -0.11 -14.70 2.32
N GLU A 30 0.27 -13.93 1.30
CA GLU A 30 1.56 -14.10 0.63
C GLU A 30 2.35 -12.78 0.60
N HIS A 31 1.79 -11.74 -0.02
CA HIS A 31 2.56 -10.54 -0.36
C HIS A 31 3.00 -9.75 0.87
N VAL A 32 2.08 -9.41 1.78
CA VAL A 32 2.43 -8.69 3.03
C VAL A 32 3.33 -9.51 3.93
N PRO A 33 3.06 -10.81 4.20
CA PRO A 33 3.99 -11.64 4.96
C PRO A 33 5.40 -11.68 4.36
N ALA A 34 5.54 -11.83 3.04
CA ALA A 34 6.85 -11.81 2.38
C ALA A 34 7.57 -10.46 2.55
N LEU A 35 6.86 -9.35 2.40
CA LEU A 35 7.44 -8.01 2.56
C LEU A 35 7.78 -7.68 4.02
N LEU A 36 6.99 -8.13 4.99
CA LEU A 36 7.29 -7.99 6.41
C LEU A 36 8.54 -8.77 6.84
N ALA A 37 8.94 -9.81 6.09
CA ALA A 37 10.17 -10.54 6.34
C ALA A 37 11.44 -9.82 5.80
N VAL A 38 11.29 -8.76 5.01
CA VAL A 38 12.42 -8.01 4.45
C VAL A 38 13.06 -7.13 5.55
N PRO A 39 14.38 -7.24 5.78
CA PRO A 39 15.08 -6.36 6.71
C PRO A 39 14.86 -4.87 6.39
N GLY A 40 14.43 -4.12 7.39
CA GLY A 40 14.14 -2.69 7.26
C GLY A 40 12.69 -2.36 6.91
N VAL A 41 11.82 -3.36 6.72
CA VAL A 41 10.35 -3.17 6.74
C VAL A 41 9.86 -3.36 8.16
N ILE A 42 9.27 -2.32 8.74
CA ILE A 42 8.89 -2.28 10.16
C ILE A 42 7.43 -2.67 10.35
N ALA A 43 6.56 -2.16 9.47
CA ALA A 43 5.14 -2.45 9.52
C ALA A 43 4.52 -2.29 8.13
N VAL A 44 3.43 -3.02 7.89
CA VAL A 44 2.60 -2.84 6.70
C VAL A 44 1.14 -2.85 7.12
N ALA A 45 0.37 -1.90 6.59
CA ALA A 45 -1.07 -1.84 6.78
C ALA A 45 -1.76 -1.62 5.44
N ARG A 46 -2.88 -2.32 5.23
CA ARG A 46 -3.69 -2.23 4.02
C ARG A 46 -4.96 -1.46 4.30
N PHE A 47 -5.36 -0.62 3.35
CA PHE A 47 -6.52 0.23 3.44
C PHE A 47 -7.32 0.14 2.14
N LYS A 48 -8.64 0.21 2.27
CA LYS A 48 -9.55 0.46 1.16
C LYS A 48 -10.04 1.90 1.28
N SER A 49 -10.09 2.62 0.16
CA SER A 49 -10.56 4.00 0.14
C SER A 49 -12.05 4.07 0.49
N GLU A 50 -12.45 5.07 1.27
CA GLU A 50 -13.84 5.39 1.59
C GLU A 50 -14.08 6.90 1.37
N PRO A 51 -15.30 7.36 1.06
CA PRO A 51 -15.65 8.77 1.06
C PRO A 51 -15.31 9.42 2.40
N VAL A 52 -14.70 10.61 2.37
CA VAL A 52 -14.38 11.33 3.61
C VAL A 52 -15.42 12.43 3.85
N THR A 53 -16.07 12.38 5.01
CA THR A 53 -16.90 13.48 5.51
C THR A 53 -16.19 14.15 6.68
N MET A 54 -15.95 15.45 6.59
CA MET A 54 -15.24 16.22 7.63
C MET A 54 -15.83 17.62 7.83
N MET A 55 -15.54 18.21 8.99
CA MET A 55 -15.91 19.60 9.31
C MET A 55 -14.88 20.55 8.69
N ILE A 56 -15.32 21.43 7.79
CA ILE A 56 -14.47 22.47 7.19
C ILE A 56 -15.22 23.80 7.30
N GLY A 57 -14.64 24.76 8.02
CA GLY A 57 -15.25 26.08 8.22
C GLY A 57 -16.60 26.03 8.97
N GLY A 58 -16.80 25.04 9.86
CA GLY A 58 -18.06 24.86 10.59
C GLY A 58 -19.14 24.07 9.85
N GLU A 59 -18.90 23.65 8.61
CA GLU A 59 -19.83 22.87 7.80
C GLU A 59 -19.35 21.43 7.61
N ARG A 60 -20.30 20.49 7.53
CA ARG A 60 -20.02 19.12 7.10
C ARG A 60 -19.85 19.09 5.59
N LYS A 61 -18.71 18.60 5.11
CA LYS A 61 -18.44 18.41 3.68
C LYS A 61 -18.02 16.97 3.41
N THR A 62 -18.65 16.36 2.42
CA THR A 62 -18.25 15.05 1.90
C THR A 62 -17.41 15.26 0.65
N ILE A 63 -16.23 14.65 0.61
CA ILE A 63 -15.28 14.73 -0.49
C ILE A 63 -15.14 13.33 -1.09
N VAL A 64 -15.33 13.23 -2.40
CA VAL A 64 -15.13 12.02 -3.19
C VAL A 64 -14.14 12.36 -4.30
N ILE A 65 -13.07 11.58 -4.42
CA ILE A 65 -12.09 11.71 -5.48
C ILE A 65 -12.29 10.52 -6.42
N GLU A 66 -12.93 10.75 -7.57
CA GLU A 66 -13.32 9.68 -8.51
C GLU A 66 -12.13 8.86 -9.03
N SER A 67 -10.95 9.49 -9.12
CA SER A 67 -9.72 8.85 -9.59
C SER A 67 -8.85 8.29 -8.47
N GLU A 68 -9.34 8.21 -7.23
CA GLU A 68 -8.56 7.66 -6.11
C GLU A 68 -8.43 6.13 -6.25
N PRO A 69 -7.22 5.56 -6.11
CA PRO A 69 -7.04 4.12 -6.10
C PRO A 69 -7.85 3.47 -4.97
N ALA A 70 -8.57 2.40 -5.29
CA ALA A 70 -9.43 1.73 -4.32
C ALA A 70 -8.67 1.13 -3.13
N TYR A 71 -7.41 0.74 -3.35
CA TYR A 71 -6.57 0.13 -2.33
C TYR A 71 -5.27 0.88 -2.14
N ASN A 72 -4.80 0.93 -0.90
CA ASN A 72 -3.51 1.47 -0.52
C ASN A 72 -2.84 0.57 0.53
N ALA A 73 -1.57 0.25 0.33
CA ALA A 73 -0.73 -0.35 1.35
C ALA A 73 0.33 0.66 1.79
N LEU A 74 0.36 0.92 3.09
CA LEU A 74 1.32 1.80 3.73
C LEU A 74 2.36 0.95 4.45
N TYR A 75 3.62 1.19 4.09
CA TYR A 75 4.79 0.51 4.60
C TYR A 75 5.59 1.49 5.44
N GLU A 76 5.84 1.14 6.68
CA GLU A 76 6.83 1.80 7.49
C GLU A 76 8.20 1.17 7.20
N VAL A 77 9.17 1.96 6.76
CA VAL A 77 10.49 1.46 6.39
C VAL A 77 11.60 2.28 7.05
N GLU A 78 12.72 1.65 7.36
CA GLU A 78 13.83 2.34 8.02
C GLU A 78 14.41 3.47 7.15
N ASN A 79 14.51 3.25 5.84
CA ASN A 79 15.01 4.21 4.87
C ASN A 79 14.63 3.79 3.42
N PRO A 80 14.76 4.68 2.42
CA PRO A 80 14.39 4.38 1.04
C PRO A 80 15.20 3.26 0.36
N ALA A 81 16.42 2.96 0.84
CA ALA A 81 17.27 1.94 0.23
C ALA A 81 16.72 0.52 0.42
N VAL A 82 15.80 0.32 1.38
CA VAL A 82 15.09 -0.96 1.57
C VAL A 82 14.41 -1.40 0.27
N LEU A 83 13.77 -0.46 -0.46
CA LEU A 83 12.98 -0.75 -1.66
C LEU A 83 13.82 -1.14 -2.90
N VAL A 84 15.14 -0.94 -2.84
CA VAL A 84 16.09 -1.31 -3.91
C VAL A 84 17.06 -2.39 -3.47
N SER A 85 16.82 -3.00 -2.31
CA SER A 85 17.61 -4.13 -1.82
C SER A 85 17.26 -5.43 -2.55
N ASP A 86 18.23 -6.35 -2.62
CA ASP A 86 18.00 -7.69 -3.19
C ASP A 86 16.89 -8.46 -2.45
N ALA A 87 16.80 -8.27 -1.13
CA ALA A 87 15.76 -8.89 -0.30
C ALA A 87 14.36 -8.40 -0.70
N TRP A 88 14.19 -7.09 -0.90
CA TRP A 88 12.94 -6.53 -1.39
C TRP A 88 12.62 -6.99 -2.81
N ALA A 89 13.60 -6.94 -3.72
CA ALA A 89 13.43 -7.37 -5.11
C ALA A 89 12.98 -8.84 -5.21
N LYS A 90 13.51 -9.71 -4.35
CA LYS A 90 13.06 -11.10 -4.24
C LYS A 90 11.64 -11.21 -3.69
N ALA A 91 11.34 -10.51 -2.59
CA ALA A 91 10.05 -10.61 -1.91
C ALA A 91 8.87 -10.09 -2.77
N VAL A 92 9.06 -9.02 -3.56
CA VAL A 92 7.98 -8.49 -4.42
C VAL A 92 7.59 -9.40 -5.58
N GLU A 93 8.49 -10.31 -5.98
CA GLU A 93 8.22 -11.32 -7.02
C GLU A 93 7.83 -12.68 -6.41
N GLU A 94 7.75 -12.80 -5.08
CA GLU A 94 7.36 -14.04 -4.41
C GLU A 94 5.85 -14.31 -4.51
N GLY A 95 5.51 -15.59 -4.65
CA GLY A 95 4.13 -16.05 -4.67
C GLY A 95 3.36 -15.63 -5.92
N ARG A 96 2.04 -15.51 -5.78
CA ARG A 96 1.12 -15.33 -6.91
C ARG A 96 0.98 -13.87 -7.35
N TRP A 97 1.61 -12.93 -6.66
CA TRP A 97 1.42 -11.49 -6.92
C TRP A 97 1.80 -11.10 -8.35
N ALA A 98 3.02 -11.45 -8.77
CA ALA A 98 3.61 -11.04 -10.05
C ALA A 98 2.81 -11.50 -11.27
N GLU A 99 2.31 -12.73 -11.23
CA GLU A 99 1.63 -13.40 -12.36
C GLU A 99 0.10 -13.24 -12.29
N HIS A 100 -0.50 -13.41 -11.11
CA HIS A 100 -1.96 -13.54 -10.98
C HIS A 100 -2.67 -12.29 -10.48
N VAL A 101 -1.94 -11.30 -9.94
CA VAL A 101 -2.53 -10.08 -9.37
C VAL A 101 -2.09 -8.84 -10.14
N ARG A 102 -0.77 -8.61 -10.24
CA ARG A 102 -0.17 -7.42 -10.84
C ARG A 102 -0.73 -7.05 -12.22
N PRO A 103 -0.96 -7.99 -13.17
CA PRO A 103 -1.52 -7.65 -14.48
C PRO A 103 -2.95 -7.08 -14.46
N TYR A 104 -3.69 -7.26 -13.36
CA TYR A 104 -5.07 -6.79 -13.19
C TYR A 104 -5.18 -5.55 -12.30
N THR A 105 -4.05 -4.90 -12.02
CA THR A 105 -3.98 -3.64 -11.28
C THR A 105 -3.83 -2.45 -12.23
N THR A 106 -4.47 -1.33 -11.89
CA THR A 106 -4.42 -0.06 -12.66
C THR A 106 -4.30 1.12 -11.70
N ASN A 107 -4.16 2.35 -12.23
CA ASN A 107 -4.06 3.57 -11.42
C ASN A 107 -2.98 3.46 -10.31
N ARG A 108 -1.83 2.87 -10.67
CA ARG A 108 -0.78 2.55 -9.70
C ARG A 108 -0.06 3.81 -9.28
N ARG A 109 0.09 4.01 -7.98
CA ARG A 109 0.85 5.12 -7.39
C ARG A 109 1.81 4.57 -6.35
N HIS A 110 3.08 4.93 -6.48
CA HIS A 110 4.12 4.64 -5.50
C HIS A 110 4.67 5.97 -4.99
N VAL A 111 4.54 6.24 -3.70
CA VAL A 111 4.98 7.52 -3.10
C VAL A 111 5.78 7.25 -1.84
N MET A 112 6.94 7.89 -1.73
CA MET A 112 7.76 7.89 -0.53
C MET A 112 7.55 9.21 0.22
N TYR A 113 7.21 9.11 1.50
CA TYR A 113 7.08 10.25 2.41
C TYR A 113 8.19 10.20 3.46
N ARG A 114 8.77 11.36 3.75
CA ARG A 114 9.69 11.54 4.87
C ARG A 114 8.96 12.31 5.98
N ARG A 115 8.96 11.75 7.19
CA ARG A 115 8.44 12.40 8.40
C ARG A 115 9.25 13.65 8.72
N ILE A 116 8.55 14.73 9.05
CA ILE A 116 9.14 16.03 9.41
C ILE A 116 8.94 16.41 10.89
N SER A 117 8.04 15.74 11.61
CA SER A 117 7.74 15.95 13.04
C SER A 117 7.16 14.68 13.66
#